data_AF-Q1N3P7-F1
#
_entry.id   AF-Q1N3P7-F1
#
_cell.length_a   1.000
_cell.length_b   1.000
_cell.length_c   1.000
_cell.angle_alpha   90.00
_cell.angle_beta   90.00
_cell.angle_gamma   90.00
#
_symmetry.space_group_name_H-M   'P 1'
#
loop_
_entity.id
_entity.type
_entity.pdbx_description
1 polymer ?
#
loop_
_entity_poly.entity_id
_entity_poly.type
_entity_poly.pdbx_seq_one_letter_code
_entity_poly.pdbx_strand_id
1 'polypeptide(L)'
;MNTKTGLIGLMVAAFLSLTGCGSDDEGNPYSFELELGTVENGVAEVTVSVELTDGTALPNEQIQVSPLMIMTNSVEHGTPFESTTGTLDENGSYTATAYFLMPSNMPSGDPMGDWYIDVTYDGQMQTFPITVEMNSGDVKQLRGGANDQIMSMNGGTVSRNYYVYNRGRHIHEAMGMNNFEVYVAARESMMDYQAVAEGNVLNADSMYELDIASVVVEMCIESCDNETNWKTAMADVENKGVYKGMNLGLAGDETDIINVRLSVNNDQKDNGDSSNPETTVTFTFDGAVDDSMMHPNH
;
A
#
# COMPACT_ATOMS: atom_id res chain seq x y z
N MET A 1 -31.21 33.94 19.18
CA MET A 1 -31.80 33.24 18.02
C MET A 1 -31.05 33.68 16.77
N ASN A 2 -30.10 32.86 16.32
CA ASN A 2 -29.52 32.94 14.98
C ASN A 2 -28.81 31.60 14.73
N THR A 3 -29.59 30.61 14.30
CA THR A 3 -29.09 29.32 13.83
C THR A 3 -28.67 29.49 12.37
N LYS A 4 -27.37 29.45 12.11
CA LYS A 4 -26.82 29.24 10.77
C LYS A 4 -26.89 27.74 10.49
N THR A 5 -27.76 27.37 9.57
CA THR A 5 -27.85 26.02 9.00
C THR A 5 -26.62 25.81 8.11
N GLY A 6 -25.72 24.92 8.53
CA GLY A 6 -24.60 24.46 7.72
C GLY A 6 -25.10 23.45 6.69
N LEU A 7 -24.81 23.70 5.41
CA LEU A 7 -24.97 22.74 4.34
C LEU A 7 -23.93 21.61 4.58
N ILE A 8 -24.42 20.39 4.82
CA ILE A 8 -23.59 19.18 4.78
C ILE A 8 -23.37 18.87 3.31
N GLY A 9 -22.14 19.08 2.83
CA GLY A 9 -21.71 18.61 1.52
C GLY A 9 -21.51 17.11 1.57
N LEU A 10 -22.41 16.36 0.94
CA LEU A 10 -22.23 14.95 0.67
C LEU A 10 -21.15 14.83 -0.41
N MET A 11 -19.92 14.51 -0.01
CA MET A 11 -18.85 14.19 -0.96
C MET A 11 -19.13 12.78 -1.48
N VAL A 12 -19.62 12.69 -2.72
CA VAL A 12 -19.81 11.41 -3.40
C VAL A 12 -18.42 10.93 -3.78
N ALA A 13 -17.93 9.86 -3.14
CA ALA A 13 -16.77 9.13 -3.60
C ALA A 13 -17.06 8.63 -5.02
N ALA A 14 -16.30 9.12 -6.00
CA ALA A 14 -16.45 8.72 -7.38
C ALA A 14 -15.63 7.45 -7.59
N PHE A 15 -16.29 6.29 -7.49
CA PHE A 15 -15.67 5.02 -7.87
C PHE A 15 -15.61 4.91 -9.39
N LEU A 16 -14.43 4.59 -9.91
CA LEU A 16 -14.24 4.33 -11.34
C LEU A 16 -14.43 2.82 -11.57
N SER A 17 -15.63 2.41 -11.99
CA SER A 17 -15.85 1.06 -12.49
C SER A 17 -15.34 0.98 -13.93
N LEU A 18 -14.36 0.10 -14.15
CA LEU A 18 -13.85 -0.25 -15.46
C LEU A 18 -14.42 -1.62 -15.83
N THR A 19 -15.27 -1.63 -16.85
CA THR A 19 -15.77 -2.89 -17.42
C THR A 19 -14.88 -3.31 -18.57
N GLY A 20 -14.17 -4.42 -18.38
CA GLY A 20 -13.45 -5.10 -19.44
C GLY A 20 -14.46 -5.93 -20.23
N CYS A 21 -15.19 -5.33 -21.17
CA CYS A 21 -15.92 -6.12 -22.14
C CYS A 21 -14.86 -6.77 -23.04
N GLY A 22 -14.49 -8.01 -22.72
CA GLY A 22 -13.59 -8.80 -23.54
C GLY A 22 -14.04 -8.67 -24.98
N SER A 23 -13.12 -8.26 -25.87
CA SER A 23 -13.35 -8.25 -27.31
C SER A 23 -14.06 -9.54 -27.69
N ASP A 24 -15.10 -9.45 -28.53
CA ASP A 24 -15.99 -10.52 -29.04
C ASP A 24 -15.24 -11.79 -29.57
N ASP A 25 -14.47 -12.44 -28.72
CA ASP A 25 -13.87 -13.74 -28.92
C ASP A 25 -14.90 -14.71 -28.36
N GLU A 26 -15.60 -15.39 -29.26
CA GLU A 26 -16.49 -16.50 -28.96
C GLU A 26 -15.71 -17.55 -28.15
N GLY A 27 -15.68 -17.43 -26.82
CA GLY A 27 -14.91 -18.38 -26.00
C GLY A 27 -14.69 -18.04 -24.53
N ASN A 28 -14.70 -16.77 -24.09
CA ASN A 28 -14.52 -16.45 -22.67
C ASN A 28 -15.88 -16.52 -21.92
N PRO A 29 -16.10 -17.49 -21.02
CA PRO A 29 -17.36 -17.61 -20.31
C PRO A 29 -17.48 -16.63 -19.14
N TYR A 30 -16.46 -15.79 -18.89
CA TYR A 30 -16.37 -14.91 -17.73
C TYR A 30 -16.49 -13.43 -18.10
N SER A 31 -17.09 -12.67 -17.20
CA SER A 31 -17.13 -11.20 -17.17
C SER A 31 -16.27 -10.72 -16.01
N PHE A 32 -15.44 -9.70 -16.25
CA PHE A 32 -14.55 -9.12 -15.27
C PHE A 32 -14.86 -7.65 -15.06
N GLU A 33 -14.94 -7.23 -13.80
CA GLU A 33 -15.07 -5.83 -13.41
C GLU A 33 -13.95 -5.48 -12.41
N LEU A 34 -13.40 -4.27 -12.58
CA LEU A 34 -12.43 -3.69 -11.65
C LEU A 34 -13.01 -2.38 -11.11
N GLU A 35 -13.04 -2.28 -9.79
CA GLU A 35 -13.28 -1.05 -9.05
C GLU A 35 -11.99 -0.65 -8.33
N LEU A 36 -11.49 0.55 -8.65
CA LEU A 36 -10.35 1.15 -7.98
C LEU A 36 -10.87 2.25 -7.04
N GLY A 37 -10.56 2.12 -5.75
CA GLY A 37 -10.79 3.16 -4.77
C GLY A 37 -9.93 4.39 -5.02
N THR A 38 -10.24 5.50 -4.35
CA THR A 38 -9.40 6.71 -4.42
C THR A 38 -7.98 6.38 -3.98
N VAL A 39 -6.99 6.79 -4.78
CA VAL A 39 -5.58 6.70 -4.39
C VAL A 39 -5.28 7.82 -3.39
N GLU A 40 -5.06 7.47 -2.14
CA GLU A 40 -4.65 8.40 -1.09
C GLU A 40 -3.31 7.95 -0.50
N ASN A 41 -2.32 8.85 -0.45
CA ASN A 41 -0.96 8.54 0.01
C ASN A 41 -0.30 7.35 -0.73
N GLY A 42 -0.66 7.15 -2.01
CA GLY A 42 -0.22 5.98 -2.79
C GLY A 42 -0.91 4.67 -2.42
N VAL A 43 -1.96 4.69 -1.60
CA VAL A 43 -2.72 3.51 -1.18
C VAL A 43 -4.10 3.55 -1.81
N ALA A 44 -4.57 2.43 -2.35
CA ALA A 44 -5.93 2.28 -2.82
C ALA A 44 -6.46 0.87 -2.58
N GLU A 45 -7.75 0.78 -2.27
CA GLU A 45 -8.47 -0.49 -2.31
C GLU A 45 -8.75 -0.87 -3.77
N VAL A 46 -8.54 -2.14 -4.09
CA VAL A 46 -8.81 -2.74 -5.39
C VAL A 46 -9.83 -3.85 -5.19
N THR A 47 -10.99 -3.72 -5.80
CA THR A 47 -12.03 -4.75 -5.82
C THR A 47 -12.18 -5.27 -7.23
N VAL A 48 -12.03 -6.59 -7.38
CA VAL A 48 -12.21 -7.30 -8.64
C VAL A 48 -13.41 -8.22 -8.51
N SER A 49 -14.33 -8.17 -9.45
CA SER A 49 -15.46 -9.09 -9.53
C SER A 49 -15.34 -9.96 -10.77
N VAL A 50 -15.58 -11.27 -10.59
CA VAL A 50 -15.59 -12.24 -11.68
C VAL A 50 -16.88 -13.05 -11.61
N GLU A 51 -17.63 -13.03 -12.70
CA GLU A 51 -18.88 -13.75 -12.84
C GLU A 51 -18.90 -14.50 -14.18
N LEU A 52 -19.80 -15.48 -14.31
CA LEU A 52 -20.15 -16.00 -15.62
C LEU A 52 -20.87 -14.91 -16.42
N THR A 53 -20.73 -14.95 -17.75
CA THR A 53 -21.44 -14.05 -18.69
C THR A 53 -22.97 -14.04 -18.55
N ASP A 54 -23.57 -15.00 -17.84
CA ASP A 54 -25.00 -15.03 -17.51
C ASP A 54 -25.35 -14.31 -16.18
N GLY A 55 -24.35 -13.70 -15.52
CA GLY A 55 -24.45 -13.00 -14.24
C GLY A 55 -24.33 -13.90 -13.01
N THR A 56 -23.93 -15.16 -13.17
CA THR A 56 -23.74 -16.07 -12.04
C THR A 56 -22.40 -15.81 -11.35
N ALA A 57 -22.45 -15.44 -10.07
CA ALA A 57 -21.26 -15.27 -9.21
C ALA A 57 -20.47 -16.59 -9.04
N LEU A 58 -19.17 -16.45 -8.80
CA LEU A 58 -18.21 -17.56 -8.69
C LEU A 58 -17.57 -17.62 -7.29
N PRO A 59 -18.33 -17.93 -6.23
CA PRO A 59 -17.82 -17.87 -4.86
C PRO A 59 -16.83 -18.99 -4.54
N ASN A 60 -15.85 -18.68 -3.71
CA ASN A 60 -14.77 -19.58 -3.26
C ASN A 60 -13.77 -20.01 -4.34
N GLU A 61 -13.83 -19.40 -5.52
CA GLU A 61 -12.87 -19.66 -6.59
C GLU A 61 -11.58 -18.86 -6.39
N GLN A 62 -10.47 -19.39 -6.89
CA GLN A 62 -9.15 -18.74 -6.77
C GLN A 62 -8.90 -17.76 -7.90
N ILE A 63 -8.39 -16.58 -7.57
CA ILE A 63 -8.07 -15.51 -8.51
C ILE A 63 -6.63 -15.02 -8.30
N GLN A 64 -6.01 -14.51 -9.36
CA GLN A 64 -4.75 -13.79 -9.29
C GLN A 64 -4.94 -12.35 -9.77
N VAL A 65 -4.39 -11.40 -9.02
CA VAL A 65 -4.42 -9.96 -9.33
C VAL A 65 -2.99 -9.43 -9.25
N SER A 66 -2.54 -8.72 -10.28
CA SER A 66 -1.19 -8.19 -10.35
C SER A 66 -1.20 -6.75 -10.87
N PRO A 67 -0.79 -5.77 -10.05
CA PRO A 67 -0.53 -4.42 -10.55
C PRO A 67 0.78 -4.38 -11.34
N LEU A 68 0.76 -3.70 -12.49
CA LEU A 68 1.89 -3.54 -13.39
C LEU A 68 1.96 -2.11 -13.91
N MET A 69 3.13 -1.50 -13.86
CA MET A 69 3.43 -0.27 -14.58
C MET A 69 4.37 -0.56 -15.73
N ILE A 70 4.04 -0.01 -16.90
CA ILE A 70 4.95 0.06 -18.04
C ILE A 70 5.45 1.49 -18.12
N MET A 71 6.71 1.68 -17.74
CA MET A 71 7.40 2.97 -17.82
C MET A 71 7.48 3.47 -19.26
N THR A 72 7.63 4.78 -19.46
CA THR A 72 7.83 5.36 -20.80
C THR A 72 9.05 4.83 -21.56
N ASN A 73 10.03 4.26 -20.85
CA ASN A 73 11.20 3.58 -21.41
C ASN A 73 11.02 2.07 -21.58
N SER A 74 9.79 1.57 -21.48
CA SER A 74 9.41 0.16 -21.58
C SER A 74 9.97 -0.76 -20.50
N VAL A 75 10.44 -0.21 -19.38
CA VAL A 75 10.78 -1.00 -18.19
C VAL A 75 9.49 -1.30 -17.42
N GLU A 76 9.31 -2.56 -17.06
CA GLU A 76 8.20 -3.00 -16.21
C GLU A 76 8.53 -2.79 -14.73
N HIS A 77 7.52 -2.37 -13.98
CA HIS A 77 7.63 -2.11 -12.55
C HIS A 77 6.33 -2.57 -11.85
N GLY A 78 6.44 -3.42 -10.85
CA GLY A 78 5.32 -3.80 -9.99
C GLY A 78 5.10 -2.80 -8.86
N THR A 79 4.21 -3.12 -7.94
CA THR A 79 4.06 -2.37 -6.70
C THR A 79 3.67 -3.32 -5.58
N PRO A 80 3.97 -2.99 -4.30
CA PRO A 80 3.46 -3.81 -3.21
C PRO A 80 1.94 -3.93 -3.29
N PHE A 81 1.47 -5.16 -3.11
CA PHE A 81 0.07 -5.52 -3.18
C PHE A 81 -0.17 -6.51 -2.03
N GLU A 82 -1.23 -6.30 -1.27
CA GLU A 82 -1.49 -7.03 -0.03
C GLU A 82 -1.47 -8.55 -0.23
N SER A 83 -2.08 -9.02 -1.31
CA SER A 83 -1.92 -10.39 -1.80
C SER A 83 -2.23 -10.46 -3.28
N THR A 84 -1.32 -11.01 -4.09
CA THR A 84 -1.57 -11.17 -5.53
C THR A 84 -2.47 -12.37 -5.84
N THR A 85 -2.84 -13.16 -4.84
CA THR A 85 -3.74 -14.32 -4.98
C THR A 85 -4.84 -14.25 -3.94
N GLY A 86 -6.06 -14.55 -4.33
CA GLY A 86 -7.25 -14.39 -3.50
C GLY A 86 -8.27 -15.48 -3.72
N THR A 87 -9.26 -15.50 -2.85
CA THR A 87 -10.47 -16.31 -3.00
C THR A 87 -11.65 -15.36 -3.15
N LEU A 88 -12.49 -15.60 -4.16
CA LEU A 88 -13.69 -14.82 -4.38
C LEU A 88 -14.70 -15.05 -3.24
N ASP A 89 -15.32 -13.97 -2.78
CA ASP A 89 -16.33 -13.97 -1.73
C ASP A 89 -17.68 -14.54 -2.22
N GLU A 90 -18.73 -14.44 -1.39
CA GLU A 90 -20.07 -14.93 -1.74
C GLU A 90 -20.71 -14.23 -2.96
N ASN A 91 -20.21 -13.06 -3.34
CA ASN A 91 -20.67 -12.27 -4.48
C ASN A 91 -19.78 -12.45 -5.73
N GLY A 92 -18.71 -13.25 -5.64
CA GLY A 92 -17.75 -13.40 -6.74
C GLY A 92 -16.73 -12.27 -6.79
N SER A 93 -16.47 -11.60 -5.65
CA SER A 93 -15.56 -10.45 -5.56
C SER A 93 -14.33 -10.77 -4.70
N TYR A 94 -13.21 -10.14 -5.04
CA TYR A 94 -11.98 -10.16 -4.26
C TYR A 94 -11.48 -8.74 -4.06
N THR A 95 -11.23 -8.38 -2.80
CA THR A 95 -10.77 -7.06 -2.40
C THR A 95 -9.40 -7.16 -1.75
N ALA A 96 -8.48 -6.28 -2.16
CA ALA A 96 -7.14 -6.18 -1.62
C ALA A 96 -6.60 -4.75 -1.73
N THR A 97 -5.57 -4.43 -0.95
CA THR A 97 -4.94 -3.10 -0.98
C THR A 97 -3.74 -3.07 -1.95
N ALA A 98 -3.73 -2.08 -2.86
CA ALA A 98 -2.56 -1.70 -3.65
C ALA A 98 -1.78 -0.55 -3.01
N TYR A 99 -0.45 -0.62 -3.07
CA TYR A 99 0.44 0.40 -2.53
C TYR A 99 1.35 0.92 -3.66
N PHE A 100 0.89 1.88 -4.45
CA PHE A 100 1.57 2.42 -5.62
C PHE A 100 2.88 3.13 -5.25
N LEU A 101 3.95 2.84 -5.98
CA LEU A 101 5.27 3.43 -5.76
C LEU A 101 5.47 4.78 -6.44
N MET A 102 4.64 5.10 -7.42
CA MET A 102 4.84 6.26 -8.29
C MET A 102 3.57 6.60 -9.09
N PRO A 103 3.36 7.89 -9.38
CA PRO A 103 2.21 8.33 -10.17
C PRO A 103 2.36 7.97 -11.66
N SER A 104 1.24 7.96 -12.39
CA SER A 104 1.24 7.82 -13.85
C SER A 104 1.93 9.01 -14.55
N ASN A 105 1.84 10.20 -13.96
CA ASN A 105 2.44 11.44 -14.49
C ASN A 105 3.31 12.11 -13.44
N MET A 106 4.43 12.69 -13.88
CA MET A 106 5.26 13.53 -13.02
C MET A 106 4.52 14.83 -12.65
N PRO A 107 4.93 15.55 -11.59
CA PRO A 107 4.36 16.86 -11.24
C PRO A 107 4.44 17.91 -12.37
N SER A 108 5.35 17.74 -13.33
CA SER A 108 5.44 18.58 -14.54
C SER A 108 4.32 18.31 -15.57
N GLY A 109 3.55 17.24 -15.40
CA GLY A 109 2.56 16.75 -16.35
C GLY A 109 3.13 15.78 -17.41
N ASP A 110 4.43 15.52 -17.38
CA ASP A 110 5.05 14.55 -18.29
C ASP A 110 4.72 13.11 -17.85
N PRO A 111 4.37 12.20 -18.78
CA PRO A 111 4.10 10.81 -18.45
C PRO A 111 5.31 10.11 -17.83
N MET A 112 5.08 9.39 -16.73
CA MET A 112 6.08 8.53 -16.10
C MET A 112 5.92 7.09 -16.59
N GLY A 113 4.68 6.65 -16.79
CA GLY A 113 4.29 5.38 -17.39
C GLY A 113 2.80 5.10 -17.22
N ASP A 114 2.35 4.00 -17.83
CA ASP A 114 0.95 3.57 -17.78
C ASP A 114 0.81 2.45 -16.74
N TRP A 115 -0.18 2.57 -15.86
CA TRP A 115 -0.51 1.55 -14.87
C TRP A 115 -1.63 0.64 -15.37
N TYR A 116 -1.52 -0.62 -15.01
CA TYR A 116 -2.47 -1.68 -15.31
C TYR A 116 -2.71 -2.54 -14.07
N ILE A 117 -3.89 -3.13 -13.98
CA ILE A 117 -4.17 -4.26 -13.10
C ILE A 117 -4.54 -5.44 -13.98
N ASP A 118 -3.71 -6.49 -13.93
CA ASP A 118 -3.99 -7.75 -14.60
C ASP A 118 -4.74 -8.67 -13.64
N VAL A 119 -5.88 -9.17 -14.11
CA VAL A 119 -6.72 -10.13 -13.40
C VAL A 119 -6.67 -11.44 -14.15
N THR A 120 -6.26 -12.52 -13.49
CA THR A 120 -6.23 -13.87 -14.07
C THR A 120 -7.14 -14.82 -13.31
N TYR A 121 -8.03 -15.47 -14.04
CA TYR A 121 -8.95 -16.49 -13.53
C TYR A 121 -9.11 -17.62 -14.55
N ASP A 122 -9.00 -18.87 -14.10
CA ASP A 122 -9.07 -20.08 -14.95
C ASP A 122 -8.24 -20.01 -16.25
N GLY A 123 -7.03 -19.43 -16.15
CA GLY A 123 -6.11 -19.25 -17.28
C GLY A 123 -6.52 -18.15 -18.28
N GLN A 124 -7.64 -17.46 -18.08
CA GLN A 124 -8.02 -16.24 -18.79
C GLN A 124 -7.45 -15.03 -18.07
N MET A 125 -6.92 -14.06 -18.82
CA MET A 125 -6.38 -12.82 -18.28
C MET A 125 -7.14 -11.63 -18.87
N GLN A 126 -7.54 -10.71 -18.00
CA GLN A 126 -8.09 -9.40 -18.36
C GLN A 126 -7.20 -8.31 -17.79
N THR A 127 -6.78 -7.37 -18.65
CA THR A 127 -5.98 -6.21 -18.28
C THR A 127 -6.87 -4.98 -18.18
N PHE A 128 -6.72 -4.23 -17.10
CA PHE A 128 -7.45 -2.98 -16.84
C PHE A 128 -6.47 -1.81 -16.75
N PRO A 129 -6.54 -0.80 -17.64
CA PRO A 129 -5.74 0.40 -17.50
C PRO A 129 -6.27 1.25 -16.34
N ILE A 130 -5.35 1.78 -15.52
CA ILE A 130 -5.68 2.69 -14.42
C ILE A 130 -4.79 3.93 -14.46
N THR A 131 -5.27 5.02 -13.87
CA THR A 131 -4.49 6.23 -13.66
C THR A 131 -4.22 6.39 -12.17
N VAL A 132 -2.95 6.50 -11.80
CA VAL A 132 -2.52 6.71 -10.42
C VAL A 132 -2.12 8.17 -10.26
N GLU A 133 -2.89 8.90 -9.46
CA GLU A 133 -2.57 10.26 -9.03
C GLU A 133 -2.08 10.21 -7.59
N MET A 134 -0.82 10.59 -7.36
CA MET A 134 -0.21 10.64 -6.02
C MET A 134 0.98 11.59 -6.02
N ASN A 135 1.41 12.04 -4.84
CA ASN A 135 2.66 12.78 -4.72
C ASN A 135 3.82 11.78 -4.56
N SER A 136 4.94 12.06 -5.23
CA SER A 136 6.17 11.28 -5.06
C SER A 136 6.69 11.23 -3.61
N GLY A 137 6.27 12.17 -2.76
CA GLY A 137 6.61 12.21 -1.35
C GLY A 137 5.71 11.39 -0.45
N ASP A 138 4.62 10.81 -0.96
CA ASP A 138 3.65 10.05 -0.17
C ASP A 138 4.23 8.71 0.30
N VAL A 139 5.02 8.07 -0.55
CA VAL A 139 5.74 6.85 -0.19
C VAL A 139 7.06 7.22 0.46
N LYS A 140 7.30 6.67 1.64
CA LYS A 140 8.57 6.83 2.33
C LYS A 140 9.45 5.61 2.12
N GLN A 141 10.76 5.81 2.19
CA GLN A 141 11.73 4.75 1.94
C GLN A 141 12.79 4.72 3.04
N LEU A 142 13.04 3.52 3.55
CA LEU A 142 14.20 3.13 4.34
C LEU A 142 15.00 2.07 3.56
N ARG A 143 16.20 1.75 4.02
CA ARG A 143 17.18 0.90 3.33
C ARG A 143 17.93 0.00 4.31
N GLY A 144 18.25 -1.18 3.81
CA GLY A 144 19.13 -2.14 4.46
C GLY A 144 20.58 -1.66 4.53
N GLY A 145 21.27 -2.08 5.59
CA GLY A 145 22.71 -1.90 5.72
C GLY A 145 23.53 -2.82 4.78
N ALA A 146 24.83 -2.90 5.03
CA ALA A 146 25.77 -3.66 4.18
C ALA A 146 25.46 -5.16 4.08
N ASN A 147 24.78 -5.74 5.08
CA ASN A 147 24.41 -7.16 5.11
C ASN A 147 22.97 -7.42 4.64
N ASP A 148 22.26 -6.38 4.24
CA ASP A 148 20.86 -6.44 3.84
C ASP A 148 20.72 -5.85 2.44
N GLN A 149 21.04 -6.70 1.48
CA GLN A 149 21.17 -6.35 0.07
C GLN A 149 20.36 -7.31 -0.79
N ILE A 150 20.06 -6.86 -2.01
CA ILE A 150 19.41 -7.62 -3.07
C ILE A 150 20.19 -7.47 -4.38
N MET A 151 19.88 -8.30 -5.37
CA MET A 151 20.44 -8.16 -6.72
C MET A 151 19.93 -6.87 -7.38
N SER A 152 20.84 -6.08 -7.94
CA SER A 152 20.50 -4.95 -8.79
C SER A 152 20.13 -5.41 -10.20
N MET A 153 19.21 -4.69 -10.85
CA MET A 153 18.84 -4.94 -12.25
C MET A 153 20.03 -4.82 -13.20
N ASN A 154 20.98 -3.92 -12.90
CA ASN A 154 22.17 -3.70 -13.73
C ASN A 154 23.34 -4.64 -13.37
N GLY A 155 23.08 -5.65 -12.55
CA GLY A 155 24.10 -6.50 -11.94
C GLY A 155 24.74 -5.86 -10.69
N GLY A 156 25.34 -6.70 -9.85
CA GLY A 156 25.86 -6.31 -8.54
C GLY A 156 24.77 -6.25 -7.47
N THR A 157 25.11 -5.74 -6.30
CA THR A 157 24.20 -5.64 -5.15
C THR A 157 23.82 -4.20 -4.86
N VAL A 158 22.60 -4.02 -4.34
CA VAL A 158 22.11 -2.77 -3.78
C VAL A 158 21.48 -3.06 -2.43
N SER A 159 21.45 -2.07 -1.53
CA SER A 159 20.68 -2.18 -0.28
C SER A 159 19.22 -2.51 -0.58
N ARG A 160 18.63 -3.41 0.20
CA ARG A 160 17.20 -3.71 0.13
C ARG A 160 16.42 -2.44 0.47
N ASN A 161 15.43 -2.10 -0.34
CA ASN A 161 14.55 -0.96 -0.06
C ASN A 161 13.35 -1.42 0.74
N TYR A 162 13.00 -0.64 1.76
CA TYR A 162 11.80 -0.81 2.59
C TYR A 162 10.88 0.38 2.36
N TYR A 163 9.74 0.15 1.73
CA TYR A 163 8.74 1.18 1.52
C TYR A 163 7.77 1.21 2.69
N VAL A 164 7.48 2.42 3.18
CA VAL A 164 6.58 2.67 4.30
C VAL A 164 5.45 3.57 3.80
N TYR A 165 4.23 3.05 3.86
CA TYR A 165 3.02 3.71 3.37
C TYR A 165 2.16 4.17 4.53
N ASN A 166 1.55 5.34 4.40
CA ASN A 166 0.52 5.82 5.32
C ASN A 166 -0.82 5.18 4.95
N ARG A 167 -1.34 4.28 5.80
CA ARG A 167 -2.69 3.70 5.62
C ARG A 167 -3.79 4.51 6.28
N GLY A 168 -3.44 5.45 7.15
CA GLY A 168 -4.40 6.35 7.75
C GLY A 168 -4.02 6.81 9.14
N ARG A 169 -4.63 7.92 9.51
CA ARG A 169 -4.67 8.46 10.87
C ARG A 169 -6.12 8.46 11.33
N HIS A 170 -6.39 7.83 12.46
CA HIS A 170 -7.74 7.67 12.99
C HIS A 170 -7.85 8.32 14.37
N ILE A 171 -8.84 9.19 14.54
CA ILE A 171 -9.13 9.90 15.79
C ILE A 171 -10.51 9.47 16.26
N HIS A 172 -10.60 8.87 17.45
CA HIS A 172 -11.86 8.49 18.08
C HIS A 172 -12.05 9.33 19.34
N GLU A 173 -12.56 10.56 19.17
CA GLU A 173 -12.72 11.52 20.26
C GLU A 173 -13.55 10.96 21.43
N ALA A 174 -14.65 10.26 21.12
CA ALA A 174 -15.56 9.70 22.12
C ALA A 174 -14.90 8.65 23.02
N MET A 175 -13.87 7.95 22.51
CA MET A 175 -13.13 6.92 23.23
C MET A 175 -11.78 7.44 23.75
N GLY A 176 -11.40 8.68 23.42
CA GLY A 176 -10.08 9.23 23.72
C GLY A 176 -8.94 8.43 23.11
N MET A 177 -9.19 7.74 21.98
CA MET A 177 -8.22 6.89 21.30
C MET A 177 -7.82 7.54 19.98
N ASN A 178 -6.54 7.43 19.64
CA ASN A 178 -6.05 7.76 18.31
C ASN A 178 -5.07 6.69 17.87
N ASN A 179 -5.00 6.46 16.56
CA ASN A 179 -4.01 5.57 16.00
C ASN A 179 -3.52 6.04 14.63
N PHE A 180 -2.34 5.56 14.26
CA PHE A 180 -1.76 5.74 12.95
C PHE A 180 -1.31 4.38 12.44
N GLU A 181 -1.60 4.09 11.17
CA GLU A 181 -1.32 2.81 10.56
C GLU A 181 -0.37 2.95 9.39
N VAL A 182 0.62 2.06 9.33
CA VAL A 182 1.54 1.95 8.21
C VAL A 182 1.54 0.56 7.62
N TYR A 183 1.81 0.48 6.32
CA TYR A 183 2.20 -0.77 5.66
C TYR A 183 3.69 -0.71 5.30
N VAL A 184 4.40 -1.81 5.53
CA VAL A 184 5.82 -1.95 5.23
C VAL A 184 6.05 -3.11 4.27
N ALA A 185 6.65 -2.81 3.12
CA ALA A 185 7.05 -3.80 2.12
C ALA A 185 8.52 -3.66 1.74
N ALA A 186 9.18 -4.78 1.51
CA ALA A 186 10.54 -4.85 1.02
C ALA A 186 10.56 -5.11 -0.48
N ARG A 187 11.42 -4.41 -1.21
CA ARG A 187 11.67 -4.67 -2.62
C ARG A 187 12.63 -5.84 -2.78
N GLU A 188 12.21 -6.86 -3.51
CA GLU A 188 13.07 -8.01 -3.85
C GLU A 188 13.48 -8.03 -5.32
N SER A 189 12.63 -7.48 -6.19
CA SER A 189 12.96 -7.22 -7.60
C SER A 189 12.24 -5.96 -8.11
N MET A 190 12.18 -5.74 -9.42
CA MET A 190 11.31 -4.69 -9.98
C MET A 190 9.83 -5.06 -9.92
N MET A 191 9.53 -6.37 -9.83
CA MET A 191 8.17 -6.93 -9.91
C MET A 191 7.74 -7.62 -8.61
N ASP A 192 8.64 -7.75 -7.64
CA ASP A 192 8.39 -8.48 -6.39
C ASP A 192 8.64 -7.57 -5.19
N TYR A 193 7.56 -7.39 -4.41
CA TYR A 193 7.51 -6.57 -3.22
C TYR A 193 6.79 -7.37 -2.14
N GLN A 194 7.51 -7.71 -1.09
CA GLN A 194 7.01 -8.64 -0.08
C GLN A 194 6.76 -7.91 1.24
N ALA A 195 5.63 -8.21 1.87
CA ALA A 195 5.28 -7.65 3.18
C ALA A 195 6.36 -7.98 4.23
N VAL A 196 6.77 -6.97 4.99
CA VAL A 196 7.74 -7.14 6.08
C VAL A 196 6.98 -7.54 7.34
N ALA A 197 6.99 -8.83 7.67
CA ALA A 197 6.33 -9.37 8.85
C ALA A 197 7.17 -10.49 9.47
N GLU A 198 7.08 -10.65 10.79
CA GLU A 198 7.76 -11.74 11.50
C GLU A 198 7.33 -13.11 10.96
N GLY A 199 8.30 -14.00 10.78
CA GLY A 199 8.10 -15.33 10.20
C GLY A 199 8.02 -15.38 8.68
N ASN A 200 8.04 -14.23 7.97
CA ASN A 200 8.21 -14.23 6.52
C ASN A 200 9.68 -14.48 6.13
N VAL A 201 9.87 -15.04 4.95
CA VAL A 201 11.18 -15.21 4.31
C VAL A 201 11.19 -14.36 3.06
N LEU A 202 11.98 -13.29 3.05
CA LEU A 202 12.08 -12.40 1.90
C LEU A 202 13.03 -12.99 0.86
N ASN A 203 12.66 -12.92 -0.43
CA ASN A 203 13.47 -13.41 -1.55
C ASN A 203 13.96 -14.85 -1.35
N ALA A 204 13.03 -15.70 -0.93
CA ALA A 204 13.24 -17.11 -0.67
C ALA A 204 13.89 -17.82 -1.87
N ASP A 205 14.66 -18.86 -1.58
CA ASP A 205 15.38 -19.69 -2.56
C ASP A 205 16.43 -18.90 -3.39
N SER A 206 16.89 -17.76 -2.87
CA SER A 206 17.91 -16.92 -3.49
C SER A 206 19.16 -16.74 -2.61
N MET A 207 20.24 -16.22 -3.17
CA MET A 207 21.45 -15.87 -2.39
C MET A 207 21.28 -14.63 -1.50
N TYR A 208 20.14 -13.93 -1.63
CA TYR A 208 19.78 -12.73 -0.86
C TYR A 208 18.54 -13.00 0.01
N GLU A 209 18.26 -14.27 0.31
CA GLU A 209 17.21 -14.67 1.22
C GLU A 209 17.39 -14.00 2.60
N LEU A 210 16.29 -13.53 3.18
CA LEU A 210 16.27 -12.96 4.52
C LEU A 210 15.10 -13.53 5.33
N ASP A 211 15.39 -14.43 6.26
CA ASP A 211 14.46 -14.87 7.29
C ASP A 211 14.17 -13.71 8.26
N ILE A 212 12.91 -13.27 8.34
CA ILE A 212 12.49 -12.23 9.29
C ILE A 212 12.16 -12.89 10.63
N ALA A 213 13.13 -12.88 11.55
CA ALA A 213 12.97 -13.37 12.91
C ALA A 213 12.34 -12.33 13.85
N SER A 214 12.53 -11.03 13.58
CA SER A 214 11.89 -9.95 14.32
C SER A 214 11.64 -8.70 13.48
N VAL A 215 10.54 -8.01 13.75
CA VAL A 215 10.25 -6.68 13.20
C VAL A 215 9.81 -5.74 14.31
N VAL A 216 10.45 -4.57 14.37
CA VAL A 216 10.07 -3.51 15.29
C VAL A 216 9.79 -2.25 14.47
N VAL A 217 8.53 -1.83 14.45
CA VAL A 217 8.12 -0.51 13.93
C VAL A 217 7.84 0.38 15.12
N GLU A 218 8.48 1.54 15.16
CA GLU A 218 8.29 2.51 16.23
C GLU A 218 7.89 3.87 15.67
N MET A 219 7.03 4.57 16.40
CA MET A 219 6.44 5.83 16.01
C MET A 219 6.63 6.88 17.10
N CYS A 220 6.91 8.12 16.70
CA CYS A 220 7.07 9.25 17.59
C CYS A 220 6.52 10.54 16.95
N ILE A 221 5.79 11.35 17.73
CA ILE A 221 5.08 12.53 17.22
C ILE A 221 5.72 13.88 17.60
N GLU A 222 6.51 13.93 18.67
CA GLU A 222 7.08 15.18 19.17
C GLU A 222 8.47 14.97 19.77
N SER A 223 9.41 15.85 19.40
CA SER A 223 10.76 15.91 19.98
C SER A 223 11.46 14.55 20.05
N CYS A 224 11.34 13.75 18.98
CA CYS A 224 11.85 12.37 18.91
C CYS A 224 13.31 12.33 19.31
N ASP A 225 13.57 11.72 20.45
CA ASP A 225 14.92 11.49 20.92
C ASP A 225 15.44 10.19 20.32
N ASN A 226 16.61 9.73 20.74
CA ASN A 226 17.15 8.49 20.19
C ASN A 226 16.58 7.23 20.88
N GLU A 227 15.88 7.35 22.03
CA GLU A 227 15.69 6.20 22.93
C GLU A 227 14.36 6.13 23.72
N THR A 228 13.76 7.24 24.18
CA THR A 228 12.76 7.19 25.28
C THR A 228 11.33 7.57 24.90
N ASN A 229 11.10 8.28 23.80
CA ASN A 229 9.75 8.73 23.41
C ASN A 229 9.14 8.00 22.21
N TRP A 230 9.73 6.86 21.83
CA TRP A 230 9.24 5.99 20.77
C TRP A 230 8.18 5.03 21.31
N LYS A 231 7.09 4.87 20.55
CA LYS A 231 6.03 3.88 20.82
C LYS A 231 6.11 2.78 19.78
N THR A 232 6.26 1.53 20.24
CA THR A 232 6.21 0.37 19.36
C THR A 232 4.80 0.19 18.81
N ALA A 233 4.68 0.13 17.49
CA ALA A 233 3.45 -0.18 16.80
C ALA A 233 3.16 -1.69 16.90
N MET A 234 1.88 -2.03 17.00
CA MET A 234 1.43 -3.41 17.05
C MET A 234 1.28 -3.94 15.63
N ALA A 235 1.84 -5.10 15.33
CA ALA A 235 1.59 -5.80 14.07
C ALA A 235 0.12 -6.22 13.99
N ASP A 236 -0.48 -6.06 12.83
CA ASP A 236 -1.77 -6.67 12.51
C ASP A 236 -1.56 -8.17 12.25
N VAL A 237 -2.37 -8.99 12.92
CA VAL A 237 -2.27 -10.46 12.85
C VAL A 237 -2.97 -11.02 11.62
N GLU A 238 -3.89 -10.27 11.02
CA GLU A 238 -4.65 -10.66 9.83
C GLU A 238 -3.97 -10.12 8.57
N ASN A 239 -3.37 -8.92 8.66
CA ASN A 239 -2.77 -8.21 7.53
C ASN A 239 -1.24 -8.09 7.68
N LYS A 240 -0.51 -9.03 7.06
CA LYS A 240 0.96 -9.04 7.12
C LYS A 240 1.55 -7.73 6.59
N GLY A 241 2.52 -7.19 7.33
CA GLY A 241 3.20 -5.93 6.96
C GLY A 241 2.49 -4.68 7.45
N VAL A 242 1.31 -4.80 8.07
CA VAL A 242 0.58 -3.68 8.65
C VAL A 242 0.95 -3.51 10.12
N TYR A 243 1.22 -2.27 10.52
CA TYR A 243 1.61 -1.90 11.89
C TYR A 243 0.83 -0.68 12.38
N LYS A 244 0.23 -0.79 13.56
CA LYS A 244 -0.64 0.23 14.16
C LYS A 244 -0.03 0.84 15.43
N GLY A 245 0.30 2.13 15.38
CA GLY A 245 0.72 2.90 16.55
C GLY A 245 -0.49 3.43 17.31
N MET A 246 -0.63 3.03 18.57
CA MET A 246 -1.79 3.37 19.40
C MET A 246 -1.50 4.51 20.37
N ASN A 247 -2.51 5.36 20.58
CA ASN A 247 -2.50 6.45 21.55
C ASN A 247 -1.26 7.35 21.41
N LEU A 248 -0.88 7.67 20.17
CA LEU A 248 0.31 8.46 19.88
C LEU A 248 0.21 9.87 20.46
N GLY A 249 -1.01 10.42 20.57
CA GLY A 249 -1.28 11.78 21.03
C GLY A 249 -1.66 12.72 19.89
N LEU A 250 -2.22 12.17 18.82
CA LEU A 250 -2.54 12.89 17.58
C LEU A 250 -3.66 13.91 17.81
N ALA A 251 -3.46 15.13 17.31
CA ALA A 251 -4.43 16.19 17.28
C ALA A 251 -5.50 15.96 16.20
N GLY A 252 -5.15 15.23 15.14
CA GLY A 252 -6.06 14.97 14.03
C GLY A 252 -6.10 16.08 12.99
N ASP A 253 -5.14 17.00 12.97
CA ASP A 253 -5.06 18.15 12.06
C ASP A 253 -3.67 18.28 11.41
N GLU A 254 -3.41 19.37 10.67
CA GLU A 254 -2.12 19.57 10.00
C GLU A 254 -0.90 19.72 10.94
N THR A 255 -1.12 19.80 12.26
CA THR A 255 -0.03 19.93 13.23
C THR A 255 0.62 18.59 13.60
N ASP A 256 -0.04 17.48 13.29
CA ASP A 256 0.54 16.16 13.54
C ASP A 256 1.73 15.93 12.60
N ILE A 257 2.83 15.50 13.20
CA ILE A 257 4.03 15.06 12.49
C ILE A 257 4.38 13.70 13.08
N ILE A 258 4.46 12.66 12.26
CA ILE A 258 4.75 11.30 12.74
C ILE A 258 6.06 10.83 12.15
N ASN A 259 7.04 10.58 13.01
CA ASN A 259 8.29 9.94 12.64
C ASN A 259 8.17 8.44 12.86
N VAL A 260 8.61 7.65 11.88
CA VAL A 260 8.57 6.20 11.90
C VAL A 260 9.97 5.66 11.69
N ARG A 261 10.40 4.71 12.52
CA ARG A 261 11.61 3.92 12.30
C ARG A 261 11.28 2.43 12.22
N LEU A 262 12.10 1.72 11.47
CA LEU A 262 11.97 0.29 11.22
C LEU A 262 13.26 -0.41 11.65
N SER A 263 13.12 -1.50 12.39
CA SER A 263 14.19 -2.48 12.61
C SER A 263 13.74 -3.85 12.14
N VAL A 264 14.60 -4.54 11.39
CA VAL A 264 14.39 -5.93 10.94
C VAL A 264 15.56 -6.76 11.47
N ASN A 265 15.30 -7.84 12.20
CA ASN A 265 16.33 -8.68 12.83
C ASN A 265 17.32 -7.90 13.73
N ASN A 266 16.81 -6.90 14.46
CA ASN A 266 17.57 -5.95 15.28
C ASN A 266 18.52 -5.02 14.51
N ASP A 267 18.40 -4.95 13.17
CA ASP A 267 19.10 -3.98 12.32
C ASP A 267 18.17 -2.83 11.98
N GLN A 268 18.47 -1.64 12.51
CA GLN A 268 17.69 -0.42 12.28
C GLN A 268 17.99 0.11 10.87
N LYS A 269 16.93 0.38 10.11
CA LYS A 269 17.01 0.84 8.71
C LYS A 269 17.18 2.36 8.65
N ASP A 270 17.86 2.83 7.61
CA ASP A 270 18.11 4.26 7.38
C ASP A 270 17.69 4.70 5.96
N ASN A 271 17.81 5.98 5.64
CA ASN A 271 17.49 6.51 4.31
C ASN A 271 18.56 6.15 3.24
N GLY A 272 19.62 5.41 3.61
CA GLY A 272 20.79 5.05 2.81
C GLY A 272 21.65 6.22 2.34
N ASP A 273 21.53 7.39 2.97
CA ASP A 273 22.47 8.50 2.76
C ASP A 273 23.73 8.26 3.60
N SER A 274 24.85 7.94 2.93
CA SER A 274 26.15 7.73 3.59
C SER A 274 26.72 8.95 4.33
N SER A 275 26.24 10.15 4.02
CA SER A 275 26.73 11.43 4.56
C SER A 275 25.86 11.98 5.69
N ASN A 276 24.56 11.65 5.67
CA ASN A 276 23.60 12.02 6.68
C ASN A 276 22.51 10.94 6.83
N PRO A 277 22.86 9.78 7.42
CA PRO A 277 21.91 8.69 7.57
C PRO A 277 20.79 9.12 8.51
N GLU A 278 19.57 9.20 7.99
CA GLU A 278 18.37 9.39 8.79
C GLU A 278 17.74 8.03 9.01
N THR A 279 17.53 7.67 10.27
CA THR A 279 16.97 6.35 10.63
C THR A 279 15.45 6.38 10.74
N THR A 280 14.83 7.41 10.19
CA THR A 280 13.41 7.71 10.36
C THR A 280 12.83 8.26 9.07
N VAL A 281 11.56 7.99 8.84
CA VAL A 281 10.76 8.67 7.83
C VAL A 281 9.66 9.48 8.49
N THR A 282 9.32 10.63 7.90
CA THR A 282 8.36 11.57 8.49
C THR A 282 7.11 11.70 7.63
N PHE A 283 5.95 11.55 8.26
CA PHE A 283 4.63 11.82 7.70
C PHE A 283 4.10 13.15 8.24
N THR A 284 3.54 13.95 7.34
CA THR A 284 2.87 15.22 7.62
C THR A 284 1.49 15.19 6.96
N PHE A 285 0.53 15.97 7.47
CA PHE A 285 -0.85 15.92 7.02
C PHE A 285 -1.32 17.31 6.57
N ASP A 286 -2.12 17.36 5.50
CA ASP A 286 -2.57 18.62 4.89
C ASP A 286 -3.97 19.07 5.39
N GLY A 287 -4.54 18.41 6.41
CA GLY A 287 -5.82 18.80 6.97
C GLY A 287 -6.33 17.93 8.13
N ALA A 288 -7.55 18.25 8.56
CA ALA A 288 -8.25 17.54 9.62
C ALA A 288 -8.76 16.15 9.19
N VAL A 289 -8.74 15.17 10.10
CA VAL A 289 -9.40 13.88 9.88
C VAL A 289 -10.90 14.08 9.89
N ASP A 290 -11.58 13.65 8.82
CA ASP A 290 -13.04 13.56 8.83
C ASP A 290 -13.45 12.27 9.56
N ASP A 291 -14.12 12.41 10.71
CA ASP A 291 -14.67 11.32 11.55
C ASP A 291 -15.72 10.46 10.80
N SER A 292 -16.06 10.83 9.55
CA SER A 292 -17.00 10.09 8.69
C SER A 292 -16.40 8.87 7.98
N MET A 293 -15.07 8.73 7.91
CA MET A 293 -14.38 7.62 7.23
C MET A 293 -14.04 6.45 8.17
N MET A 294 -15.00 6.00 8.98
CA MET A 294 -14.89 4.65 9.54
C MET A 294 -15.05 3.65 8.39
N HIS A 295 -13.95 3.07 7.92
CA HIS A 295 -14.00 1.85 7.12
C HIS A 295 -14.93 0.84 7.82
N PRO A 296 -15.86 0.19 7.09
CA PRO A 296 -16.61 -0.90 7.67
C PRO A 296 -15.62 -1.99 8.09
N ASN A 297 -15.66 -2.35 9.37
CA ASN A 297 -14.92 -3.51 9.89
C ASN A 297 -15.23 -4.73 9.01
N HIS A 298 -14.19 -5.44 8.60
CA HIS A 298 -14.27 -6.82 8.14
C HIS A 298 -14.95 -7.71 9.19
#